data_AF-T1EQ14-F1
#
_entry.id   AF-T1EQ14-F1
#
_cell.length_a   1.000
_cell.length_b   1.000
_cell.length_c   1.000
_cell.angle_alpha   90.00
_cell.angle_beta   90.00
_cell.angle_gamma   90.00
#
_symmetry.space_group_name_H-M   'P 1'
#
loop_
_entity.id
_entity.type
_entity.pdbx_description
1 polymer ?
#
loop_
_entity_poly.entity_id
_entity_poly.type
_entity_poly.pdbx_seq_one_letter_code
_entity_poly.pdbx_strand_id
1 'polypeptide(L)'
;MIRTKSQADAHVYSQLKQMKSKQERMLKGYSFAKIYHDIKEYKIAANHLLDFLSVKDNFAPAHKLLGQIYEATKADNAQILKAYKKSYDIDSTQTDILLKICELYSQMPADNDVKELELLLVGSSTWDMFLAV
;
A
#
# COMPACT_ATOMS: atom_id res chain seq x y z
N MET A 1 20.19 9.82 -8.15
CA MET A 1 18.80 10.12 -7.74
C MET A 1 17.99 10.33 -9.02
N ILE A 2 17.01 9.47 -9.30
CA ILE A 2 16.08 9.67 -10.42
C ILE A 2 15.11 10.77 -10.00
N ARG A 3 15.01 11.85 -10.79
CA ARG A 3 14.20 13.03 -10.45
C ARG A 3 13.13 13.36 -11.48
N THR A 4 13.22 12.80 -12.67
CA THR A 4 12.26 13.04 -13.75
C THR A 4 11.70 11.74 -14.29
N LYS A 5 10.53 11.83 -14.90
CA LYS A 5 9.88 10.71 -15.60
C LYS A 5 10.77 10.10 -16.67
N SER A 6 11.43 10.92 -17.49
CA SER A 6 12.34 10.43 -18.54
C SER A 6 13.50 9.60 -17.97
N GLN A 7 14.07 10.01 -16.82
CA GLN A 7 15.10 9.22 -16.14
C GLN A 7 14.55 7.91 -15.57
N ALA A 8 13.32 7.95 -15.02
CA ALA A 8 12.65 6.77 -14.50
C ALA A 8 12.36 5.77 -15.63
N ASP A 9 11.78 6.24 -16.74
CA ASP A 9 11.46 5.43 -17.90
C ASP A 9 12.73 4.79 -18.50
N ALA A 10 13.81 5.55 -18.66
CA ALA A 10 15.09 5.03 -19.15
C ALA A 10 15.65 3.95 -18.21
N HIS A 11 15.59 4.19 -16.89
CA HIS A 11 16.06 3.23 -15.89
C HIS A 11 15.23 1.94 -15.92
N VAL A 12 13.91 2.05 -15.85
CA VAL A 12 12.98 0.90 -15.86
C VAL A 12 13.10 0.13 -17.17
N TYR A 13 13.14 0.82 -18.30
CA TYR A 13 13.34 0.19 -19.61
C TYR A 13 14.66 -0.60 -19.68
N SER A 14 15.75 -0.04 -19.18
CA SER A 14 17.06 -0.71 -19.17
C SER A 14 17.03 -2.03 -18.38
N GLN A 15 16.31 -2.06 -17.25
CA GLN A 15 16.16 -3.25 -16.43
C GLN A 15 15.23 -4.27 -17.09
N LEU A 16 14.08 -3.85 -17.60
CA LEU A 16 13.11 -4.72 -18.27
C LEU A 16 13.71 -5.43 -19.49
N LYS A 17 14.62 -4.78 -20.22
CA LYS A 17 15.34 -5.36 -21.36
C LYS A 17 16.21 -6.55 -20.98
N GLN A 18 16.74 -6.58 -19.76
CA GLN A 18 17.58 -7.67 -19.25
C GLN A 18 16.75 -8.88 -18.78
N MET A 19 15.47 -8.67 -18.50
CA MET A 19 14.57 -9.68 -17.95
C MET A 19 13.91 -10.50 -19.06
N LYS A 20 13.99 -11.83 -18.93
CA LYS A 20 13.57 -12.77 -19.98
C LYS A 20 12.11 -13.19 -19.84
N SER A 21 11.58 -13.22 -18.62
CA SER A 21 10.22 -13.69 -18.36
C SER A 21 9.28 -12.58 -17.91
N LYS A 22 7.98 -12.75 -18.19
CA LYS A 22 6.95 -11.83 -17.69
C LYS A 22 6.92 -11.81 -16.16
N GLN A 23 7.03 -12.98 -15.52
CA GLN A 23 6.99 -13.10 -14.07
C GLN A 23 8.15 -12.37 -13.39
N GLU A 24 9.37 -12.47 -13.93
CA GLU A 24 10.54 -11.72 -13.42
C GLU A 24 10.30 -10.20 -13.46
N ARG A 25 9.69 -9.70 -14.54
CA ARG A 25 9.34 -8.28 -14.67
C ARG A 25 8.29 -7.86 -13.63
N MET A 26 7.29 -8.70 -13.40
CA MET A 26 6.24 -8.44 -12.40
C MET A 26 6.81 -8.42 -10.97
N LEU A 27 7.75 -9.31 -10.64
CA LEU A 27 8.45 -9.33 -9.34
C LEU A 27 9.27 -8.06 -9.06
N LYS A 28 9.60 -7.27 -10.09
CA LYS A 28 10.28 -5.98 -9.95
C LYS A 28 9.32 -4.79 -9.82
N GLY A 29 8.01 -5.03 -10.01
CA GLY A 29 6.99 -4.00 -10.01
C GLY A 29 6.99 -3.14 -8.73
N TYR A 30 7.23 -3.72 -7.55
CA TYR A 30 7.36 -2.93 -6.30
C TYR A 30 8.50 -1.90 -6.37
N SER A 31 9.68 -2.29 -6.84
CA SER A 31 10.81 -1.36 -6.98
C SER A 31 10.54 -0.25 -8.00
N PHE A 32 9.89 -0.59 -9.12
CA PHE A 32 9.51 0.42 -10.13
C PHE A 32 8.43 1.36 -9.61
N ALA A 33 7.44 0.82 -8.88
CA ALA A 33 6.39 1.62 -8.25
C ALA A 33 6.97 2.67 -7.30
N LYS A 34 7.98 2.32 -6.48
CA LYS A 34 8.66 3.29 -5.61
C LYS A 34 9.30 4.44 -6.40
N ILE A 35 10.01 4.12 -7.49
CA ILE A 35 10.65 5.15 -8.33
C ILE A 35 9.62 6.13 -8.89
N TYR A 36 8.51 5.61 -9.43
CA TYR A 36 7.45 6.45 -9.99
C TYR A 36 6.66 7.21 -8.92
N HIS A 37 6.45 6.61 -7.74
CA HIS A 37 5.84 7.28 -6.61
C HIS A 37 6.68 8.48 -6.14
N ASP A 38 8.00 8.33 -6.03
CA ASP A 38 8.90 9.40 -5.57
C ASP A 38 8.89 10.64 -6.49
N ILE A 39 8.58 10.45 -7.78
CA ILE A 39 8.42 11.53 -8.76
C ILE A 39 6.94 11.89 -9.03
N LYS A 40 6.02 11.38 -8.20
CA LYS A 40 4.57 11.65 -8.24
C LYS A 40 3.85 11.18 -9.52
N GLU A 41 4.43 10.23 -10.25
CA GLU A 41 3.78 9.54 -11.38
C GLU A 41 2.89 8.40 -10.86
N TYR A 42 1.88 8.75 -10.05
CA TYR A 42 1.08 7.80 -9.27
C TYR A 42 0.36 6.74 -10.11
N LYS A 43 -0.14 7.12 -11.29
CA LYS A 43 -0.80 6.17 -12.20
C LYS A 43 0.15 5.08 -12.69
N ILE A 44 1.39 5.45 -13.01
CA ILE A 44 2.41 4.49 -13.46
C ILE A 44 2.86 3.63 -12.28
N ALA A 45 3.04 4.25 -11.11
CA ALA A 45 3.37 3.53 -9.88
C ALA A 45 2.32 2.47 -9.54
N ALA A 46 1.03 2.81 -9.60
CA ALA A 46 -0.07 1.89 -9.34
C ALA A 46 -0.05 0.69 -10.29
N ASN A 47 0.15 0.90 -11.60
CA ASN A 47 0.19 -0.19 -12.57
C ASN A 47 1.29 -1.21 -12.24
N HIS A 48 2.52 -0.74 -12.01
CA HIS A 48 3.62 -1.62 -11.63
C HIS A 48 3.37 -2.34 -10.31
N LEU A 49 2.74 -1.67 -9.36
CA LEU A 49 2.44 -2.23 -8.05
C LEU A 49 1.36 -3.30 -8.11
N LEU A 50 0.32 -3.10 -8.92
CA LEU A 50 -0.75 -4.08 -9.15
C LEU A 50 -0.23 -5.31 -9.90
N ASP A 51 0.64 -5.13 -10.89
CA ASP A 51 1.33 -6.24 -11.56
C ASP A 51 2.13 -7.07 -10.54
N PHE A 52 2.88 -6.41 -9.66
CA PHE A 52 3.62 -7.08 -8.59
C PHE A 52 2.70 -7.83 -7.62
N LEU A 53 1.63 -7.19 -7.17
CA LEU A 53 0.67 -7.79 -6.24
C LEU A 53 -0.07 -8.99 -6.85
N SER A 54 -0.22 -9.05 -8.18
CA SER A 54 -0.83 -10.21 -8.85
C SER A 54 0.04 -11.48 -8.80
N VAL A 55 1.35 -11.36 -8.53
CA VAL A 55 2.28 -12.49 -8.36
C VAL A 55 2.76 -12.66 -6.92
N LYS A 56 2.68 -11.60 -6.10
CA LYS A 56 3.07 -11.61 -4.70
C LYS A 56 2.14 -10.71 -3.89
N ASP A 57 0.96 -11.24 -3.58
CA ASP A 57 -0.09 -10.53 -2.86
C ASP A 57 0.23 -10.38 -1.36
N ASN A 58 0.94 -11.33 -0.76
CA ASN A 58 1.33 -11.33 0.64
C ASN A 58 2.59 -10.48 0.89
N PHE A 59 2.50 -9.18 0.62
CA PHE A 59 3.59 -8.23 0.81
C PHE A 59 3.09 -6.89 1.36
N ALA A 60 3.10 -6.75 2.70
CA ALA A 60 2.63 -5.57 3.41
C ALA A 60 3.13 -4.23 2.82
N PRO A 61 4.44 -4.04 2.53
CA PRO A 61 4.92 -2.76 2.00
C PRO A 61 4.33 -2.37 0.65
N ALA A 62 3.88 -3.32 -0.18
CA ALA A 62 3.21 -3.00 -1.43
C ALA A 62 1.77 -2.53 -1.20
N HIS A 63 1.02 -3.16 -0.30
CA HIS A 63 -0.33 -2.70 0.04
C HIS A 63 -0.30 -1.33 0.74
N LYS A 64 0.68 -1.08 1.60
CA LYS A 64 0.95 0.25 2.16
C LYS A 64 1.19 1.30 1.08
N LEU A 65 2.10 1.03 0.14
CA LEU A 65 2.40 1.95 -0.96
C LEU A 65 1.16 2.18 -1.84
N LEU A 66 0.32 1.16 -2.02
CA LEU A 66 -0.92 1.29 -2.79
C LEU A 66 -1.91 2.23 -2.10
N GLY A 67 -2.07 2.13 -0.78
CA GLY A 67 -2.87 3.07 0.02
C GLY A 67 -2.37 4.52 -0.11
N GLN A 68 -1.05 4.72 -0.04
CA GLN A 68 -0.43 6.04 -0.21
C GLN A 68 -0.67 6.63 -1.60
N ILE A 69 -0.58 5.78 -2.64
CA ILE A 69 -0.91 6.17 -4.02
C ILE A 69 -2.39 6.58 -4.11
N TYR A 70 -3.29 5.80 -3.53
CA TYR A 70 -4.72 6.10 -3.54
C TYR A 70 -5.06 7.41 -2.83
N GLU A 71 -4.47 7.69 -1.66
CA GLU A 71 -4.58 8.99 -0.99
C GLU A 71 -4.10 10.13 -1.90
N ALA A 72 -2.91 9.98 -2.49
CA ALA A 72 -2.34 11.01 -3.34
C ALA A 72 -3.17 11.29 -4.60
N THR A 73 -3.89 10.29 -5.10
CA THR A 73 -4.82 10.42 -6.24
C THR A 73 -6.25 10.78 -5.84
N LYS A 74 -6.54 10.95 -4.54
CA LYS A 74 -7.89 11.20 -4.00
C LYS A 74 -8.90 10.14 -4.44
N ALA A 75 -8.49 8.87 -4.38
CA ALA A 75 -9.40 7.75 -4.59
C ALA A 75 -10.46 7.69 -3.49
N ASP A 76 -11.48 6.85 -3.69
CA ASP A 76 -12.52 6.64 -2.69
C ASP A 76 -11.97 6.08 -1.38
N ASN A 77 -12.54 6.52 -0.26
CA ASN A 77 -12.10 6.13 1.08
C ASN A 77 -12.15 4.61 1.28
N ALA A 78 -13.13 3.91 0.69
CA ALA A 78 -13.19 2.44 0.79
C ALA A 78 -12.00 1.76 0.09
N GLN A 79 -11.53 2.33 -1.03
CA GLN A 79 -10.39 1.79 -1.76
C GLN A 79 -9.06 2.03 -1.02
N ILE A 80 -8.88 3.22 -0.44
CA ILE A 80 -7.73 3.55 0.41
C ILE A 80 -7.72 2.62 1.63
N LEU A 81 -8.86 2.50 2.31
CA LEU A 81 -9.02 1.68 3.51
C LEU A 81 -8.73 0.20 3.22
N LYS A 82 -9.23 -0.33 2.11
CA LYS A 82 -8.97 -1.71 1.68
C LYS A 82 -7.47 -1.99 1.53
N ALA A 83 -6.72 -1.07 0.94
CA ALA A 83 -5.27 -1.23 0.77
C ALA A 83 -4.55 -1.21 2.12
N TYR A 84 -4.87 -0.27 3.00
CA TYR A 84 -4.23 -0.19 4.32
C TYR A 84 -4.59 -1.34 5.24
N LYS A 85 -5.85 -1.78 5.26
CA LYS A 85 -6.27 -2.99 5.99
C LYS A 85 -5.48 -4.20 5.52
N LYS A 86 -5.39 -4.43 4.21
CA LYS A 86 -4.63 -5.56 3.68
C LYS A 86 -3.15 -5.51 4.06
N SER A 87 -2.56 -4.31 4.13
CA SER A 87 -1.20 -4.13 4.65
C SER A 87 -1.09 -4.52 6.12
N TYR A 88 -2.03 -4.07 6.94
CA TYR A 88 -2.07 -4.35 8.39
C TYR A 88 -2.35 -5.82 8.69
N ASP A 89 -3.22 -6.48 7.94
CA ASP A 89 -3.52 -7.91 8.07
C ASP A 89 -2.27 -8.79 7.83
N ILE A 90 -1.37 -8.33 6.97
CA ILE A 90 -0.11 -9.03 6.66
C ILE A 90 0.96 -8.73 7.71
N ASP A 91 1.01 -7.50 8.20
CA ASP A 91 1.96 -7.06 9.22
C ASP A 91 1.29 -6.05 10.16
N SER A 92 0.81 -6.56 11.30
CA SER A 92 0.07 -5.82 12.32
C SER A 92 0.98 -4.99 13.23
N THR A 93 2.31 -5.04 13.04
CA THR A 93 3.27 -4.24 13.81
C THR A 93 3.37 -2.79 13.31
N GLN A 94 2.78 -2.50 12.14
CA GLN A 94 2.75 -1.17 11.52
C GLN A 94 1.75 -0.23 12.20
N THR A 95 2.13 0.33 13.34
CA THR A 95 1.29 1.25 14.13
C THR A 95 0.89 2.51 13.36
N ASP A 96 1.71 2.97 12.42
CA ASP A 96 1.39 4.11 11.55
C ASP A 96 0.24 3.82 10.58
N ILE A 97 0.13 2.57 10.12
CA ILE A 97 -0.97 2.12 9.27
C ILE A 97 -2.25 1.96 10.08
N LEU A 98 -2.17 1.44 11.31
CA LEU A 98 -3.32 1.39 12.21
C LEU A 98 -3.88 2.79 12.48
N LEU A 99 -3.01 3.75 12.78
CA LEU A 99 -3.42 5.14 12.99
C LEU A 99 -4.11 5.72 11.74
N LYS A 100 -3.56 5.44 10.56
CA LYS A 100 -4.14 5.88 9.29
C LYS A 100 -5.52 5.26 9.04
N ILE A 101 -5.70 3.97 9.36
CA ILE A 101 -7.01 3.31 9.28
C ILE A 101 -8.03 4.03 10.18
N CYS A 102 -7.68 4.29 11.44
CA CYS A 102 -8.54 5.03 12.38
C CYS A 102 -8.89 6.44 11.88
N GLU A 103 -7.91 7.15 11.30
CA GLU A 103 -8.12 8.48 10.70
C GLU A 103 -9.16 8.43 9.56
N LEU A 104 -9.05 7.44 8.66
CA LEU A 104 -9.97 7.28 7.53
C LEU A 104 -11.39 6.99 7.99
N TYR A 105 -11.57 6.12 8.98
CA TYR A 105 -12.89 5.86 9.55
C TYR A 105 -13.50 7.10 10.22
N SER A 106 -12.69 7.92 10.89
CA SER A 106 -13.14 9.15 11.54
C SER A 106 -13.68 10.19 10.55
N GLN A 107 -13.29 10.09 9.28
CA GLN A 107 -13.75 10.97 8.19
C GLN A 107 -14.99 10.42 7.47
N MET A 108 -15.38 9.17 7.73
CA MET A 108 -16.56 8.55 7.14
C MET A 108 -17.82 8.89 7.95
N PRO A 109 -19.01 8.94 7.31
CA PRO A 109 -20.26 9.11 8.03
C PRO A 109 -20.47 7.98 9.05
N ALA A 110 -21.08 8.30 10.19
CA ALA A 110 -21.22 7.41 11.36
C ALA A 110 -21.98 6.09 11.13
N ASP A 111 -22.55 5.88 9.93
CA ASP A 111 -23.17 4.61 9.53
C ASP A 111 -22.13 3.54 9.12
N ASN A 112 -20.86 3.90 8.91
CA ASN A 112 -19.80 2.94 8.57
C ASN A 112 -19.22 2.26 9.83
N ASP A 113 -19.87 1.18 10.24
CA ASP A 113 -19.39 0.04 11.03
C ASP A 113 -18.25 0.30 12.04
N VAL A 114 -18.61 0.97 13.15
CA VAL A 114 -17.82 1.02 14.40
C VAL A 114 -17.35 -0.37 14.87
N LYS A 115 -18.12 -1.43 14.55
CA LYS A 115 -17.78 -2.82 14.88
C LYS A 115 -16.51 -3.33 14.21
N GLU A 116 -16.19 -2.81 13.02
CA GLU A 116 -15.01 -3.27 12.27
C GLU A 116 -13.73 -2.67 12.85
N LEU A 117 -13.80 -1.44 13.38
CA LEU A 117 -12.74 -0.84 14.19
C LEU A 117 -12.53 -1.60 15.49
N GLU A 118 -13.60 -2.00 16.18
CA GLU A 118 -13.50 -2.81 17.40
C GLU A 118 -12.81 -4.15 17.14
N LEU A 119 -13.12 -4.84 16.03
CA LEU A 119 -12.45 -6.09 15.64
C LEU A 119 -10.97 -5.91 15.32
N LEU A 120 -10.61 -4.84 14.60
CA LEU A 120 -9.21 -4.51 14.28
C LEU A 120 -8.39 -4.19 15.53
N LEU A 121 -8.99 -3.49 16.49
CA LEU A 121 -8.34 -3.14 17.74
C LEU A 121 -8.26 -4.36 18.67
N VAL A 122 -9.37 -5.05 18.96
CA VAL A 122 -9.44 -6.19 19.89
C VAL A 122 -8.66 -7.41 19.40
N GLY A 123 -8.48 -7.61 18.10
CA GLY A 123 -7.70 -8.72 17.53
C GLY A 123 -6.18 -8.56 17.63
N SER A 124 -5.68 -7.40 18.04
CA SER A 124 -4.25 -7.17 18.29
C SER A 124 -3.92 -7.58 19.73
N SER A 125 -2.90 -8.45 19.92
CA SER A 125 -2.43 -8.90 21.25
C SER A 125 -1.89 -7.78 22.15
N THR A 126 -2.03 -6.52 21.74
CA THR A 126 -1.56 -5.31 22.41
C THR A 126 -2.58 -4.77 23.42
N TRP A 127 -3.84 -5.18 23.41
CA TRP A 127 -4.85 -4.71 24.39
C TRP A 127 -4.84 -5.46 25.72
N ASP A 128 -4.33 -6.70 25.76
CA ASP A 128 -4.12 -7.42 27.03
C ASP A 128 -3.16 -6.67 27.96
N MET A 129 -2.29 -5.81 27.40
CA MET A 129 -1.41 -4.94 28.20
C MET A 129 -2.11 -3.71 28.78
N PHE A 130 -3.19 -3.23 28.16
CA PHE A 130 -3.91 -2.02 28.61
C PHE A 130 -5.06 -2.33 29.57
N LEU A 131 -5.58 -3.57 29.59
CA LEU A 131 -6.59 -4.04 30.54
C LEU A 131 -6.01 -4.72 31.79
N ALA A 132 -4.68 -4.76 31.93
CA ALA A 132 -3.96 -5.30 33.09
C ALA A 132 -3.61 -4.25 34.17
N VAL A 133 -4.19 -3.04 34.08
CA VAL A 133 -4.09 -1.96 35.09
C VAL A 133 -5.50 -1.53 35.46
#